data_AF-A0A8H3J643-F1
#
_entry.id   AF-A0A8H3J643-F1
#
_cell.length_a   1.000
_cell.length_b   1.000
_cell.length_c   1.000
_cell.angle_alpha   90.00
_cell.angle_beta   90.00
_cell.angle_gamma   90.00
#
_symmetry.space_group_name_H-M   'P 1'
#
loop_
_entity.id
_entity.type
_entity.pdbx_description
1 polymer ?
#
loop_
_entity_poly.entity_id
_entity_poly.type
_entity_poly.pdbx_seq_one_letter_code
_entity_poly.pdbx_strand_id
1 'polypeptide(L)'
;MSLGFGVGDVIAVSTLARSVWGRFRDSSDQFNAIQTEVAGLYLALDDIANNLSGLQATDKQVKDLSVLTEGCRGVLDDTDQFILKNEILRTEPSSLGSKTQKAWRKLKWDPATVNELRDRMVSNATFLNAFNTSLARSVSSARKLNLDISDIGCMKGSV
;
A
#
# COMPACT_ATOMS: atom_id res chain seq x y z
N MET A 1 23.36 14.69 5.61
CA MET A 1 22.55 13.94 6.59
C MET A 1 21.45 13.24 5.80
N SER A 2 21.57 11.95 5.50
CA SER A 2 20.47 11.21 4.87
C SER A 2 19.62 10.68 6.02
N LEU A 3 18.46 11.30 6.26
CA LEU A 3 17.36 10.58 6.90
C LEU A 3 16.94 9.53 5.86
N GLY A 4 17.51 8.34 5.97
CA GLY A 4 17.31 7.26 5.02
C GLY A 4 15.86 6.76 5.03
N PHE A 5 15.42 6.25 3.88
CA PHE A 5 14.11 5.60 3.75
C PHE A 5 13.90 4.54 4.85
N GLY A 6 12.74 4.53 5.49
CA GLY A 6 12.45 3.65 6.60
C GLY A 6 10.98 3.29 6.75
N VAL A 7 10.66 2.60 7.85
CA VAL A 7 9.28 2.15 8.15
C VAL A 7 8.29 3.32 8.20
N GLY A 8 8.73 4.50 8.62
CA GLY A 8 7.91 5.71 8.66
C GLY A 8 7.40 6.13 7.27
N ASP A 9 8.21 5.98 6.23
CA ASP A 9 7.81 6.28 4.85
C ASP A 9 6.75 5.31 4.35
N VAL A 10 6.90 4.02 4.67
CA VAL A 10 5.89 2.99 4.34
C VAL A 10 4.58 3.27 5.05
N ILE A 11 4.62 3.63 6.34
CA ILE A 11 3.42 4.01 7.12
C ILE A 11 2.76 5.25 6.51
N ALA A 12 3.54 6.24 6.07
CA ALA A 12 3.00 7.43 5.43
C ALA A 12 2.23 7.08 4.15
N VAL A 13 2.79 6.21 3.29
CA VAL A 13 2.10 5.76 2.07
C VAL A 13 0.91 4.85 2.37
N SER A 14 0.99 4.00 3.40
CA SER A 14 -0.16 3.21 3.88
C SER A 14 -1.31 4.12 4.34
N THR A 15 -0.99 5.19 5.06
CA THR A 15 -1.97 6.17 5.53
C THR A 15 -2.61 6.92 4.36
N LEU A 16 -1.83 7.28 3.35
CA LEU A 16 -2.35 7.84 2.09
C LEU A 16 -3.32 6.85 1.41
N ALA A 17 -2.92 5.58 1.28
CA ALA A 17 -3.77 4.54 0.68
C ALA A 17 -5.10 4.40 1.42
N ARG A 18 -5.07 4.40 2.76
CA ARG A 18 -6.27 4.36 3.60
C ARG A 18 -7.16 5.58 3.41
N SER A 19 -6.56 6.77 3.27
CA SER A 19 -7.30 8.01 2.99
C SER A 19 -8.00 7.95 1.63
N VAL A 20 -7.27 7.58 0.57
CA VAL A 20 -7.82 7.43 -0.78
C VAL A 20 -8.94 6.38 -0.80
N TRP A 21 -8.73 5.23 -0.14
CA TRP A 21 -9.75 4.20 0.01
C TRP A 21 -11.02 4.73 0.72
N GLY A 22 -10.84 5.52 1.78
CA GLY A 22 -11.93 6.15 2.52
C GLY A 22 -12.79 7.09 1.68
N ARG A 23 -12.22 7.73 0.65
CA ARG A 23 -12.98 8.58 -0.28
C ARG A 23 -14.00 7.81 -1.11
N PHE A 24 -13.75 6.52 -1.37
CA PHE A 24 -14.70 5.66 -2.07
C PHE A 24 -15.87 5.17 -1.20
N ARG A 25 -15.92 5.49 0.10
CA ARG A 25 -16.96 4.98 1.02
C ARG A 25 -18.40 5.29 0.59
N ASP A 26 -18.61 6.46 -0.02
CA ASP A 26 -19.93 6.90 -0.52
C ASP A 26 -20.07 6.78 -2.05
N SER A 27 -19.14 6.04 -2.68
CA SER A 27 -19.14 5.84 -4.13
C SER A 27 -20.27 4.91 -4.58
N SER A 28 -20.69 5.01 -5.85
CA SER A 28 -21.62 4.04 -6.43
C SER A 28 -20.95 2.71 -6.76
N ASP A 29 -21.73 1.64 -6.93
CA ASP A 29 -21.23 0.27 -7.15
C ASP A 29 -20.23 0.14 -8.33
N GLN A 30 -20.33 1.02 -9.33
CA GLN A 30 -19.40 1.08 -10.45
C GLN A 30 -17.94 1.35 -10.03
N PHE A 31 -17.71 1.90 -8.83
CA PHE A 31 -16.38 2.22 -8.29
C PHE A 31 -15.82 1.12 -7.37
N ASN A 32 -16.59 0.07 -7.11
CA ASN A 32 -16.18 -1.03 -6.24
C ASN A 32 -14.87 -1.69 -6.70
N ALA A 33 -14.64 -1.75 -8.02
CA ALA A 33 -13.42 -2.32 -8.57
C ALA A 33 -12.19 -1.53 -8.13
N ILE A 34 -12.16 -0.21 -8.36
CA ILE A 34 -11.04 0.66 -7.92
C ILE A 34 -10.93 0.66 -6.41
N GLN A 35 -12.05 0.76 -5.70
CA GLN A 35 -12.06 0.71 -4.24
C GLN A 35 -11.38 -0.57 -3.72
N THR A 36 -11.66 -1.71 -4.35
CA THR A 36 -11.04 -3.00 -4.02
C THR A 36 -9.54 -2.99 -4.30
N GLU A 37 -9.10 -2.44 -5.45
CA GLU A 37 -7.68 -2.34 -5.76
C GLU A 37 -6.93 -1.45 -4.74
N VAL A 38 -7.47 -0.28 -4.39
CA VAL A 38 -6.88 0.62 -3.39
C VAL A 38 -6.84 -0.05 -2.01
N ALA A 39 -7.88 -0.80 -1.64
CA ALA A 39 -7.88 -1.59 -0.42
C ALA A 39 -6.75 -2.64 -0.42
N GLY A 40 -6.54 -3.32 -1.56
CA GLY A 40 -5.44 -4.27 -1.72
C GLY A 40 -4.07 -3.64 -1.52
N LEU A 41 -3.83 -2.44 -2.07
CA LEU A 41 -2.59 -1.69 -1.82
C LEU A 41 -2.43 -1.32 -0.35
N TYR A 42 -3.50 -0.79 0.27
CA TYR A 42 -3.48 -0.42 1.68
C TYR A 42 -3.09 -1.61 2.55
N LEU A 43 -3.74 -2.76 2.37
CA LEU A 43 -3.46 -3.97 3.15
C LEU A 43 -2.03 -4.47 2.96
N ALA A 44 -1.49 -4.44 1.73
CA ALA A 44 -0.12 -4.86 1.47
C ALA A 44 0.92 -3.92 2.12
N LEU A 45 0.68 -2.60 2.08
CA LEU A 45 1.55 -1.60 2.72
C LEU A 45 1.50 -1.70 4.25
N ASP A 46 0.30 -1.89 4.82
CA ASP A 46 0.10 -2.06 6.26
C ASP A 46 0.83 -3.32 6.77
N ASP A 47 0.70 -4.43 6.06
CA ASP A 47 1.40 -5.68 6.42
C ASP A 47 2.92 -5.52 6.37
N ILE A 48 3.46 -4.87 5.33
CA ILE A 48 4.90 -4.59 5.25
C ILE A 48 5.35 -3.70 6.42
N ALA A 49 4.61 -2.64 6.74
CA ALA A 49 4.94 -1.76 7.87
C ALA A 49 4.96 -2.52 9.21
N ASN A 50 3.99 -3.40 9.42
CA ASN A 50 3.91 -4.24 10.62
C ASN A 50 5.08 -5.23 10.71
N ASN A 51 5.44 -5.88 9.61
CA ASN A 51 6.55 -6.84 9.58
C ASN A 51 7.92 -6.15 9.77
N LEU A 52 8.12 -4.95 9.20
CA LEU A 52 9.36 -4.19 9.35
C LEU A 52 9.58 -3.66 10.77
N SER A 53 8.50 -3.35 11.49
CA SER A 53 8.59 -2.83 12.86
C SER A 53 9.27 -3.81 13.84
N GLY A 54 9.40 -5.09 13.47
CA GLY A 54 10.11 -6.11 14.26
C GLY A 54 11.46 -6.54 13.70
N LEU A 55 11.95 -5.96 12.60
CA LEU A 55 13.09 -6.50 11.84
C LEU A 55 14.05 -5.43 11.33
N GLN A 56 15.34 -5.73 11.42
CA GLN A 56 16.39 -4.97 10.71
C GLN A 56 16.40 -5.41 9.24
N ALA A 57 15.82 -4.62 8.36
CA ALA A 57 15.91 -4.84 6.92
C ALA A 57 17.34 -4.59 6.42
N THR A 58 17.79 -5.38 5.46
CA THR A 58 19.07 -5.16 4.79
C THR A 58 19.03 -3.92 3.90
N ASP A 59 20.18 -3.30 3.61
CA ASP A 59 20.26 -2.12 2.73
C ASP A 59 19.62 -2.35 1.36
N LYS A 60 19.75 -3.57 0.82
CA LYS A 60 19.09 -3.96 -0.43
C LYS A 60 17.57 -3.95 -0.29
N GLN A 61 17.03 -4.54 0.78
CA GLN A 61 15.59 -4.56 1.04
C GLN A 61 15.05 -3.14 1.25
N VAL A 62 15.78 -2.28 1.96
CA VAL A 62 15.42 -0.86 2.14
C VAL A 62 15.37 -0.13 0.79
N LYS A 63 16.37 -0.33 -0.06
CA LYS A 63 16.40 0.28 -1.41
C LYS A 63 15.28 -0.23 -2.30
N ASP A 64 15.08 -1.55 -2.36
CA ASP A 64 14.02 -2.16 -3.16
C ASP A 64 12.64 -1.64 -2.69
N LEU A 65 12.42 -1.60 -1.37
CA LEU A 65 11.18 -1.11 -0.79
C LEU A 65 10.96 0.39 -1.03
N SER A 66 12.02 1.20 -1.05
CA SER A 66 11.92 2.63 -1.40
C SER A 66 11.34 2.82 -2.79
N VAL A 67 11.83 2.06 -3.78
CA VAL A 67 11.33 2.13 -5.17
C VAL A 67 9.88 1.68 -5.26
N LEU A 68 9.53 0.58 -4.59
CA LEU A 68 8.15 0.07 -4.59
C LEU A 68 7.18 1.04 -3.91
N THR A 69 7.60 1.64 -2.80
CA THR A 69 6.79 2.60 -2.04
C THR A 69 6.56 3.89 -2.82
N GLU A 70 7.58 4.36 -3.55
CA GLU A 70 7.44 5.50 -4.47
C GLU A 70 6.45 5.21 -5.62
N GLY A 71 6.51 4.01 -6.21
CA GLY A 71 5.53 3.56 -7.21
C GLY A 71 4.10 3.52 -6.68
N CYS A 72 3.91 3.02 -5.45
CA CYS A 72 2.62 3.02 -4.77
C CYS A 72 2.11 4.43 -4.51
N ARG A 73 2.98 5.32 -4.02
CA ARG A 73 2.62 6.71 -3.78
C ARG A 73 2.17 7.39 -5.07
N GLY A 74 2.89 7.19 -6.18
CA GLY A 74 2.54 7.78 -7.47
C GLY A 74 1.15 7.37 -7.97
N VAL A 75 0.79 6.07 -7.90
CA VAL A 75 -0.55 5.63 -8.32
C VAL A 75 -1.65 6.11 -7.37
N LEU A 76 -1.36 6.23 -6.06
CA LEU A 76 -2.31 6.76 -5.08
C LEU A 76 -2.55 8.26 -5.29
N ASP A 77 -1.50 9.05 -5.52
CA ASP A 77 -1.60 10.47 -5.82
C ASP A 77 -2.38 10.71 -7.11
N ASP A 78 -2.12 9.95 -8.17
CA ASP A 78 -2.86 10.04 -9.43
C ASP A 78 -4.34 9.68 -9.25
N THR A 79 -4.63 8.67 -8.43
CA THR A 79 -6.00 8.28 -8.10
C THR A 79 -6.70 9.37 -7.30
N ASP A 80 -6.02 9.96 -6.31
CA ASP A 80 -6.56 11.03 -5.50
C ASP A 80 -6.86 12.28 -6.33
N GLN A 81 -5.94 12.66 -7.22
CA GLN A 81 -6.15 13.75 -8.17
C GLN A 81 -7.30 13.45 -9.14
N PHE A 82 -7.41 12.21 -9.60
CA PHE A 82 -8.51 11.80 -10.46
C PHE A 82 -9.86 11.92 -9.75
N ILE A 83 -9.96 11.51 -8.48
CA ILE A 83 -11.17 11.72 -7.66
C ILE A 83 -11.45 13.22 -7.51
N LEU A 84 -10.45 14.01 -7.08
CA LEU A 84 -10.59 15.45 -6.84
C LEU A 84 -11.02 16.22 -8.08
N LYS A 85 -10.38 15.98 -9.23
CA LYS A 85 -10.73 16.63 -10.51
C LYS A 85 -12.19 16.39 -10.84
N ASN A 86 -12.65 15.16 -10.64
CA ASN A 86 -14.02 14.78 -10.93
C ASN A 86 -15.03 15.35 -9.90
N GLU A 87 -14.67 15.47 -8.62
CA GLU A 87 -15.47 16.13 -7.58
C GLU A 87 -15.59 17.65 -7.79
N ILE A 88 -14.47 18.33 -8.09
CA ILE A 88 -14.40 19.77 -8.32
C ILE A 88 -15.23 20.17 -9.54
N LEU A 89 -15.19 19.40 -10.63
CA LEU A 89 -15.98 19.63 -11.84
C LEU A 89 -17.51 19.56 -11.61
N ARG A 90 -17.96 19.26 -10.38
CA ARG A 90 -19.37 19.05 -10.05
C ARG A 90 -19.93 19.88 -8.91
N THR A 91 -19.10 20.66 -8.22
CA THR A 91 -19.56 21.49 -7.10
C THR A 91 -20.04 22.85 -7.60
N GLU A 92 -21.18 22.86 -8.29
CA GLU A 92 -22.03 24.06 -8.37
C GLU A 92 -22.74 24.24 -7.02
N PRO A 93 -22.92 25.48 -6.52
CA PRO A 93 -23.28 25.77 -5.15
C PRO A 93 -24.74 25.41 -4.90
N SER A 94 -25.00 24.19 -4.43
CA SER A 94 -26.29 23.90 -3.83
C SER A 94 -26.13 22.84 -2.74
N SER A 95 -26.85 23.06 -1.64
CA SER A 95 -27.16 22.23 -0.46
C SER A 95 -26.47 20.86 -0.22
N LEU A 96 -25.66 20.82 0.84
CA LEU A 96 -25.13 19.64 1.54
C LEU A 96 -26.25 18.69 2.00
N GLY A 97 -26.05 17.37 1.85
CA GLY A 97 -26.81 16.37 2.62
C GLY A 97 -27.18 15.07 1.89
N SER A 98 -27.33 15.09 0.56
CA SER A 98 -27.63 13.89 -0.26
C SER A 98 -26.85 13.86 -1.59
N LYS A 99 -25.81 14.68 -1.70
CA LYS A 99 -25.17 15.03 -2.97
C LYS A 99 -23.90 14.25 -3.29
N THR A 100 -23.28 13.59 -2.32
CA THR A 100 -22.06 12.79 -2.54
C THR A 100 -22.34 11.54 -3.36
N GLN A 101 -23.30 10.68 -3.02
CA GLN A 101 -23.63 9.53 -3.89
C GLN A 101 -24.15 9.99 -5.27
N LYS A 102 -24.91 11.10 -5.31
CA LYS A 102 -25.27 11.75 -6.58
C LYS A 102 -24.04 12.24 -7.32
N ALA A 103 -22.96 12.68 -6.64
CA ALA A 103 -21.63 13.12 -7.14
C ALA A 103 -20.94 12.02 -7.95
N TRP A 104 -20.89 10.83 -7.38
CA TRP A 104 -20.35 9.63 -8.03
C TRP A 104 -21.17 9.20 -9.25
N ARG A 105 -22.50 9.32 -9.23
CA ARG A 105 -23.36 8.85 -10.34
C ARG A 105 -23.30 9.65 -11.65
N LYS A 106 -22.93 10.93 -11.65
CA LYS A 106 -22.79 11.74 -12.89
C LYS A 106 -21.34 11.93 -13.32
N LEU A 107 -20.42 11.23 -12.64
CA LEU A 107 -19.00 11.27 -12.92
C LEU A 107 -18.76 10.46 -14.21
N LYS A 108 -18.49 11.14 -15.33
CA LYS A 108 -18.10 10.49 -16.59
C LYS A 108 -16.62 10.13 -16.50
N TRP A 109 -16.34 8.92 -16.08
CA TRP A 109 -14.96 8.41 -16.02
C TRP A 109 -14.61 7.85 -17.38
N ASP A 110 -13.46 8.26 -17.91
CA ASP A 110 -12.90 7.64 -19.11
C ASP A 110 -12.46 6.21 -18.77
N PRO A 111 -13.08 5.17 -19.37
CA PRO A 111 -12.75 3.79 -19.04
C PRO A 111 -11.28 3.44 -19.25
N ALA A 112 -10.60 4.09 -20.20
CA ALA A 112 -9.18 3.86 -20.44
C ALA A 112 -8.33 4.32 -19.24
N THR A 113 -8.55 5.55 -18.77
CA THR A 113 -7.89 6.10 -17.56
C THR A 113 -8.16 5.23 -16.32
N VAL A 114 -9.40 4.78 -16.13
CA VAL A 114 -9.78 3.90 -15.02
C VAL A 114 -9.02 2.58 -15.06
N ASN A 115 -8.98 1.93 -16.23
CA ASN A 115 -8.27 0.67 -16.38
C ASN A 115 -6.77 0.84 -16.19
N GLU A 116 -6.18 1.92 -16.70
CA GLU A 116 -4.76 2.22 -16.50
C GLU A 116 -4.42 2.37 -15.00
N LEU A 117 -5.24 3.11 -14.24
CA LEU A 117 -5.06 3.24 -12.79
C LEU A 117 -5.17 1.87 -12.10
N ARG A 118 -6.14 1.04 -12.49
CA ARG A 118 -6.30 -0.31 -11.94
C ARG A 118 -5.11 -1.21 -12.25
N ASP A 119 -4.63 -1.23 -13.49
CA ASP A 119 -3.49 -2.05 -13.90
C ASP A 119 -2.23 -1.66 -13.14
N ARG A 120 -2.02 -0.36 -12.93
CA ARG A 120 -0.92 0.18 -12.11
C ARG A 120 -1.07 -0.21 -10.64
N MET A 121 -2.28 -0.15 -10.08
CA MET A 121 -2.54 -0.60 -8.71
C MET A 121 -2.23 -2.10 -8.56
N VAL A 122 -2.80 -2.95 -9.41
CA VAL A 122 -2.59 -4.40 -9.39
C VAL A 122 -1.10 -4.74 -9.49
N SER A 123 -0.37 -4.06 -10.37
CA SER A 123 1.07 -4.25 -10.53
C SER A 123 1.83 -3.91 -9.23
N ASN A 124 1.56 -2.74 -8.64
CA ASN A 124 2.20 -2.32 -7.39
C ASN A 124 1.85 -3.26 -6.22
N ALA A 125 0.59 -3.66 -6.08
CA ALA A 125 0.18 -4.63 -5.07
C ALA A 125 0.88 -5.98 -5.25
N THR A 126 1.03 -6.44 -6.50
CA THR A 126 1.77 -7.67 -6.82
C THR A 126 3.23 -7.57 -6.41
N PHE A 127 3.90 -6.45 -6.70
CA PHE A 127 5.28 -6.23 -6.29
C PHE A 127 5.45 -6.16 -4.76
N LEU A 128 4.56 -5.46 -4.06
CA LEU A 128 4.56 -5.41 -2.60
C LEU A 128 4.34 -6.80 -1.99
N ASN A 129 3.38 -7.57 -2.48
CA ASN A 129 3.13 -8.93 -1.99
C ASN A 129 4.30 -9.89 -2.25
N ALA A 130 4.96 -9.76 -3.41
CA ALA A 130 6.18 -10.52 -3.71
C ALA A 130 7.33 -10.13 -2.78
N PHE A 131 7.51 -8.83 -2.52
CA PHE A 131 8.49 -8.34 -1.56
C PHE A 131 8.21 -8.85 -0.15
N ASN A 132 6.95 -8.76 0.29
CA ASN A 132 6.52 -9.22 1.61
C ASN A 132 6.75 -10.74 1.79
N THR A 133 6.44 -11.53 0.76
CA THR A 133 6.75 -12.97 0.75
C THR A 133 8.26 -13.21 0.86
N SER A 134 9.08 -12.43 0.17
CA SER A 134 10.55 -12.50 0.29
C SER A 134 11.02 -12.13 1.70
N LEU A 135 10.45 -11.08 2.29
CA LEU A 135 10.77 -10.62 3.63
C LEU A 135 10.44 -11.71 4.67
N ALA A 136 9.24 -12.28 4.62
CA ALA A 136 8.81 -13.36 5.51
C ALA A 136 9.73 -14.60 5.43
N ARG A 137 10.20 -14.95 4.24
CA ARG A 137 11.20 -16.03 4.06
C ARG A 137 12.52 -15.70 4.73
N SER A 138 13.05 -14.49 4.56
CA SER A 138 14.31 -14.06 5.20
C SER A 138 14.24 -14.17 6.73
N VAL A 139 13.11 -13.80 7.32
CA VAL A 139 12.85 -13.90 8.77
C VAL A 139 12.85 -15.35 9.23
N SER A 140 12.17 -16.20 8.48
CA SER A 140 12.02 -17.62 8.82
C SER A 140 13.37 -18.34 8.78
N SER A 141 14.19 -18.03 7.76
CA SER A 141 15.56 -18.53 7.66
C SER A 141 16.45 -18.05 8.81
N ALA A 142 16.38 -16.77 9.18
CA ALA A 142 17.16 -16.23 10.30
C ALA A 142 16.78 -16.87 11.65
N ARG A 143 15.49 -17.08 11.91
CA ARG A 143 15.02 -17.79 13.12
C ARG A 143 15.52 -19.23 13.16
N LYS A 144 15.49 -19.95 12.04
CA LYS A 144 15.99 -21.33 11.97
C LYS A 144 17.48 -21.42 12.31
N LEU A 145 18.30 -20.52 11.75
CA LEU A 145 19.73 -20.45 12.05
C LEU A 145 20.01 -20.19 13.55
N ASN A 146 19.24 -19.31 14.20
CA ASN A 146 19.40 -19.06 15.64
C ASN A 146 19.06 -20.28 16.51
N LEU A 147 18.07 -21.07 16.11
CA LEU A 147 17.74 -22.33 16.80
C LEU A 147 18.88 -23.35 16.61
N ASP A 148 19.38 -23.51 15.39
CA ASP A 148 20.49 -24.44 15.09
C ASP A 148 21.76 -24.08 15.89
N ILE A 149 22.09 -22.80 16.04
CA ILE A 149 23.24 -22.34 16.85
C ILE A 149 23.03 -22.64 18.34
N SER A 150 21.81 -22.45 18.85
CA SER A 150 21.47 -22.71 20.26
C SER A 150 21.59 -24.20 20.60
N ASP A 151 21.14 -25.07 19.70
CA ASP A 151 21.25 -26.53 19.85
C ASP A 151 22.72 -26.99 19.83
N ILE A 152 23.56 -26.38 18.99
CA ILE A 152 25.02 -26.65 18.98
C ILE A 152 25.68 -26.17 20.29
N GLY A 153 25.26 -25.02 20.82
CA GLY A 153 25.77 -24.48 22.09
C GLY A 153 25.43 -25.38 23.29
N CYS A 154 24.21 -25.91 23.35
CA CYS A 154 23.79 -26.87 24.37
C CYS A 154 24.60 -28.17 24.34
N MET A 155 24.95 -28.68 23.16
CA MET A 155 25.74 -29.92 23.05
C MET A 155 27.21 -29.79 23.47
N LYS A 156 27.76 -28.57 23.55
CA LYS A 156 29.15 -28.34 23.98
C LYS A 156 29.32 -28.07 25.47
N GLY A 157 28.23 -27.93 26.24
CA GLY A 157 28.23 -27.64 27.67
C GLY A 157 28.20 -28.85 28.61
N SER A 158 28.19 -30.08 28.08
CA SER A 158 28.19 -31.33 28.85
C SER A 158 29.53 -32.04 28.74
N VAL A 159 30.59 -31.50 29.34
CA VAL A 159 31.83 -32.23 29.67
C VAL A 159 32.33 -31.76 31.02
#